data_AF-A0A2K6TLM0-F1
#
_entry.id   AF-A0A2K6TLM0-F1
#
_cell.length_a   1.000
_cell.length_b   1.000
_cell.length_c   1.000
_cell.angle_alpha   90.00
_cell.angle_beta   90.00
_cell.angle_gamma   90.00
#
_symmetry.space_group_name_H-M   'P 1'
#
loop_
_entity.id
_entity.type
_entity.pdbx_description
1 polymer ?
#
loop_
_entity_poly.entity_id
_entity_poly.type
_entity_poly.pdbx_seq_one_letter_code
_entity_poly.pdbx_strand_id
1 'polypeptide(L)'
;MTDHEFGYIHNLTQDYLRYVLQIPQSGTGPSKTSRVLQKVAFSVQKEVEESLKPCLDNVHIVSMDNARTIFSQVMEKEFEDGIINWGRIVTIFAFEGILIKKLLRERIAPDVDTYKEISYFVAEFIMNNTGEWIRRNGGWGKWNSLMLMLVESAQKKKKMAL
;
A
#
# COMPACT_ATOMS: atom_id res chain seq x y z
N MET A 1 10.41 -15.10 -12.83
CA MET A 1 9.43 -14.93 -11.73
C MET A 1 8.41 -13.89 -12.19
N THR A 2 7.13 -14.17 -11.99
CA THR A 2 5.97 -13.41 -12.48
C THR A 2 5.39 -12.44 -11.44
N ASP A 3 6.18 -12.07 -10.43
CA ASP A 3 5.73 -11.24 -9.29
C ASP A 3 5.46 -9.77 -9.65
N HIS A 4 5.77 -9.35 -10.89
CA HIS A 4 5.42 -8.04 -11.44
C HIS A 4 4.13 -8.07 -12.28
N GLU A 5 3.50 -9.24 -12.44
CA GLU A 5 2.23 -9.36 -13.15
C GLU A 5 1.08 -8.78 -12.33
N PHE A 6 0.06 -8.27 -13.03
CA PHE A 6 -1.13 -7.68 -12.42
C PHE A 6 -1.71 -8.52 -11.29
N GLY A 7 -1.86 -9.84 -11.51
CA GLY A 7 -2.46 -10.73 -10.51
C GLY A 7 -1.69 -10.78 -9.18
N TYR A 8 -0.36 -10.72 -9.22
CA TYR A 8 0.45 -10.69 -8.01
C TYR A 8 0.32 -9.35 -7.28
N ILE A 9 0.42 -8.25 -8.01
CA ILE A 9 0.28 -6.88 -7.46
C ILE A 9 -1.11 -6.67 -6.87
N HIS A 10 -2.15 -7.10 -7.58
CA HIS A 10 -3.55 -7.04 -7.13
C HIS A 10 -3.77 -7.83 -5.84
N ASN A 11 -3.11 -8.97 -5.67
CA ASN A 11 -3.18 -9.71 -4.42
C ASN A 11 -2.52 -8.94 -3.27
N LEU A 12 -1.39 -8.25 -3.50
CA LEU A 12 -0.74 -7.44 -2.47
C LEU A 12 -1.61 -6.27 -2.01
N THR A 13 -2.22 -5.53 -2.93
CA THR A 13 -3.10 -4.37 -2.62
C THR A 13 -4.33 -4.86 -1.86
N GLN A 14 -4.97 -5.92 -2.34
CA GLN A 14 -6.13 -6.50 -1.70
C GLN A 14 -5.82 -7.07 -0.31
N ASP A 15 -4.65 -7.73 -0.13
CA ASP A 15 -4.18 -8.21 1.17
C ASP A 15 -3.93 -7.07 2.15
N TYR A 16 -3.43 -5.93 1.67
CA TYR A 16 -3.19 -4.75 2.49
C TYR A 16 -4.51 -4.11 2.96
N LEU A 17 -5.47 -3.89 2.05
CA LEU A 17 -6.76 -3.32 2.40
C LEU A 17 -7.54 -4.22 3.38
N ARG A 18 -7.51 -5.55 3.19
CA ARG A 18 -8.10 -6.47 4.17
C ARG A 18 -7.45 -6.36 5.54
N TYR A 19 -6.12 -6.19 5.58
CA TYR A 19 -5.40 -5.98 6.83
C TYR A 19 -5.82 -4.69 7.53
N VAL A 20 -5.91 -3.58 6.79
CA VAL A 20 -6.38 -2.28 7.32
C VAL A 20 -7.81 -2.37 7.87
N LEU A 21 -8.68 -3.09 7.15
CA LEU A 21 -10.09 -3.28 7.51
C LEU A 21 -10.34 -4.40 8.53
N GLN A 22 -9.31 -5.14 8.93
CA GLN A 22 -9.42 -6.30 9.82
C GLN A 22 -10.40 -7.37 9.29
N ILE A 23 -10.50 -7.52 7.97
CA ILE A 23 -11.33 -8.54 7.32
C ILE A 23 -10.60 -9.89 7.39
N PRO A 24 -11.22 -10.95 7.95
CA PRO A 24 -10.64 -12.28 7.96
C PRO A 24 -10.36 -12.79 6.54
N GLN A 25 -9.19 -13.38 6.32
CA GLN A 25 -8.91 -14.06 5.05
C GLN A 25 -9.42 -15.50 5.10
N SER A 26 -10.21 -15.89 4.10
CA SER A 26 -10.66 -17.26 3.91
C SER A 26 -9.57 -18.07 3.20
N GLY A 27 -8.93 -19.01 3.91
CA GLY A 27 -7.96 -19.95 3.33
C GLY A 27 -6.55 -19.85 3.92
N THR A 28 -5.52 -20.16 3.12
CA THR A 28 -4.12 -19.96 3.51
C THR A 28 -3.84 -18.46 3.62
N GLY A 29 -3.44 -17.99 4.81
CA GLY A 29 -3.26 -16.56 5.08
C GLY A 29 -2.24 -15.85 4.17
N PRO A 30 -2.00 -14.53 4.38
CA PRO A 30 -1.24 -13.70 3.46
C PRO A 30 0.17 -14.23 3.24
N SER A 31 0.68 -14.01 2.01
CA SER A 31 2.03 -14.39 1.60
C SER A 31 3.10 -13.75 2.51
N LYS A 32 4.34 -14.28 2.50
CA LYS A 32 5.44 -13.68 3.25
C LYS A 32 5.67 -12.21 2.87
N THR A 33 5.64 -11.91 1.57
CA THR A 33 5.72 -10.54 1.03
C THR A 33 4.60 -9.67 1.57
N SER A 34 3.35 -10.14 1.48
CA SER A 34 2.17 -9.41 1.99
C SER A 34 2.32 -9.07 3.48
N ARG A 35 2.79 -10.01 4.30
CA ARG A 35 2.99 -9.79 5.74
C ARG A 35 4.04 -8.73 6.05
N VAL A 36 5.14 -8.70 5.30
CA VAL A 36 6.17 -7.66 5.46
C VAL A 36 5.61 -6.31 4.99
N LEU A 37 4.92 -6.29 3.84
CA LEU A 37 4.33 -5.09 3.28
C LEU A 37 3.29 -4.46 4.20
N GLN A 38 2.39 -5.29 4.76
CA GLN A 38 1.41 -4.87 5.75
C GLN A 38 2.06 -4.14 6.93
N LYS A 39 3.15 -4.67 7.49
CA LYS A 39 3.82 -4.04 8.64
C LYS A 39 4.43 -2.68 8.27
N VAL A 40 5.15 -2.62 7.15
CA VAL A 40 5.86 -1.40 6.74
C VAL A 40 4.88 -0.33 6.29
N ALA A 41 3.96 -0.67 5.37
CA ALA A 41 2.96 0.26 4.86
C ALA A 41 2.02 0.77 5.96
N PHE A 42 1.64 -0.08 6.93
CA PHE A 42 0.80 0.37 8.04
C PHE A 42 1.53 1.32 9.00
N SER A 43 2.84 1.14 9.18
CA SER A 43 3.65 2.09 9.94
C SER A 43 3.69 3.45 9.24
N VAL A 44 3.94 3.46 7.93
CA VAL A 44 3.93 4.69 7.11
C VAL A 44 2.55 5.33 7.11
N GLN A 45 1.48 4.53 6.97
CA GLN A 45 0.10 5.02 6.99
C GLN A 45 -0.20 5.76 8.29
N LYS A 46 0.16 5.20 9.46
CA LYS A 46 -0.06 5.86 10.75
C LYS A 46 0.68 7.19 10.83
N GLU A 47 1.95 7.20 10.44
CA GLU A 47 2.77 8.41 10.45
C GLU A 47 2.19 9.50 9.54
N VAL A 48 1.69 9.12 8.35
CA VAL A 48 1.01 10.03 7.41
C VAL A 48 -0.32 10.52 7.99
N GLU A 49 -1.13 9.64 8.55
CA GLU A 49 -2.42 10.00 9.18
C GLU A 49 -2.22 10.99 10.34
N GLU A 50 -1.17 10.82 11.14
CA GLU A 50 -0.82 11.70 12.26
C GLU A 50 -0.24 13.03 11.77
N SER A 51 0.75 13.00 10.88
CA SER A 51 1.50 14.17 10.43
C SER A 51 0.68 15.08 9.51
N LEU A 52 -0.18 14.49 8.68
CA LEU A 52 -0.99 15.22 7.70
C LEU A 52 -2.45 15.34 8.12
N LYS A 53 -2.77 15.07 9.39
CA LYS A 53 -4.14 15.13 9.91
C LYS A 53 -4.92 16.39 9.47
N PRO A 54 -4.38 17.63 9.61
CA PRO A 54 -5.11 18.83 9.20
C PRO A 54 -5.42 18.87 7.69
N CYS A 55 -4.54 18.33 6.85
CA CYS A 55 -4.78 18.23 5.41
C CYS A 55 -5.84 17.16 5.12
N LEU A 56 -5.70 15.97 5.71
CA LEU A 56 -6.60 14.84 5.50
C LEU A 56 -8.03 15.11 6.02
N ASP A 57 -8.19 15.95 7.04
CA ASP A 57 -9.51 16.36 7.54
C ASP A 57 -10.28 17.22 6.53
N ASN A 58 -9.58 17.91 5.61
CA ASN A 58 -10.18 18.72 4.55
C ASN A 58 -10.42 17.96 3.23
N VAL A 59 -9.96 16.70 3.13
CA VAL A 59 -10.20 15.85 1.97
C VAL A 59 -11.47 15.03 2.23
N HIS A 60 -12.43 15.06 1.33
CA HIS A 60 -13.64 14.23 1.40
C HIS A 60 -13.60 13.16 0.32
N ILE A 61 -13.83 11.90 0.72
CA ILE A 61 -13.89 10.72 -0.14
C ILE A 61 -15.35 10.23 -0.19
N VAL A 62 -16.17 10.86 -1.02
CA VAL A 62 -17.64 10.67 -1.01
C VAL A 62 -18.13 9.55 -1.94
N SER A 63 -17.32 9.14 -2.91
CA SER A 63 -17.68 8.11 -3.91
C SER A 63 -16.44 7.32 -4.37
N MET A 64 -16.66 6.23 -5.10
CA MET A 64 -15.55 5.43 -5.66
C MET A 64 -14.80 6.21 -6.75
N ASP A 65 -15.52 6.91 -7.63
CA ASP A 65 -14.91 7.75 -8.66
C ASP A 65 -14.09 8.89 -8.06
N ASN A 66 -14.58 9.47 -6.96
CA ASN A 66 -13.86 10.48 -6.21
C ASN A 66 -12.60 9.90 -5.54
N ALA A 67 -12.67 8.70 -4.97
CA ALA A 67 -11.51 7.99 -4.42
C ALA A 67 -10.45 7.72 -5.50
N ARG A 68 -10.86 7.21 -6.68
CA ARG A 68 -9.97 6.99 -7.83
C ARG A 68 -9.34 8.28 -8.32
N THR A 69 -10.12 9.36 -8.43
CA THR A 69 -9.63 10.68 -8.88
C THR A 69 -8.58 11.23 -7.92
N ILE A 70 -8.85 11.20 -6.61
CA ILE A 70 -7.92 11.69 -5.59
C ILE A 70 -6.67 10.83 -5.55
N PHE A 71 -6.81 9.51 -5.67
CA PHE A 71 -5.68 8.59 -5.82
C PHE A 71 -4.78 9.00 -6.99
N SER A 72 -5.34 9.10 -8.20
CA SER A 72 -4.56 9.46 -9.38
C SER A 72 -3.86 10.80 -9.22
N GLN A 73 -4.55 11.83 -8.73
CA GLN A 73 -3.97 13.17 -8.55
C GLN A 73 -2.79 13.17 -7.56
N VAL A 74 -2.93 12.47 -6.44
CA VAL A 74 -1.85 12.39 -5.43
C VAL A 74 -0.67 11.60 -5.98
N MET A 75 -0.92 10.47 -6.64
CA MET A 75 0.15 9.64 -7.21
C MET A 75 0.85 10.32 -8.39
N GLU A 76 0.12 11.03 -9.25
CA GLU A 76 0.72 11.84 -10.32
C GLU A 76 1.71 12.86 -9.76
N LYS A 77 1.34 13.50 -8.64
CA LYS A 77 2.22 14.46 -7.96
C LYS A 77 3.37 13.82 -7.21
N GLU A 78 3.16 12.67 -6.56
CA GLU A 78 4.23 11.96 -5.86
C GLU A 78 5.34 11.47 -6.79
N PHE A 79 4.98 11.11 -8.03
CA PHE A 79 5.91 10.55 -9.02
C PHE A 79 6.27 11.53 -10.15
N GLU A 80 5.93 12.82 -10.03
CA GLU A 80 6.13 13.81 -11.11
C GLU A 80 7.61 14.05 -11.47
N ASP A 81 8.53 13.79 -10.54
CA ASP A 81 9.98 13.91 -10.74
C ASP A 81 10.61 12.67 -11.43
N GLY A 82 9.81 11.64 -11.72
CA GLY A 82 10.26 10.40 -12.36
C GLY A 82 11.09 9.47 -11.47
N ILE A 83 11.26 9.77 -10.18
CA ILE A 83 12.05 8.95 -9.25
C ILE A 83 11.16 7.84 -8.69
N ILE A 84 11.55 6.59 -8.92
CA ILE A 84 10.89 5.40 -8.36
C ILE A 84 11.85 4.70 -7.40
N ASN A 85 11.36 4.38 -6.21
CA ASN A 85 12.05 3.56 -5.23
C ASN A 85 11.05 2.80 -4.35
N TRP A 86 11.54 1.82 -3.59
CA TRP A 86 10.69 1.01 -2.72
C TRP A 86 9.96 1.81 -1.63
N GLY A 87 10.55 2.91 -1.15
CA GLY A 87 9.89 3.80 -0.18
C GLY A 87 8.64 4.43 -0.76
N ARG A 88 8.75 5.00 -1.97
CA ARG A 88 7.60 5.55 -2.71
C ARG A 88 6.59 4.49 -3.16
N ILE A 89 7.04 3.26 -3.44
CA ILE A 89 6.08 2.18 -3.73
C ILE A 89 5.27 1.84 -2.47
N VAL A 90 5.89 1.84 -1.29
CA VAL A 90 5.21 1.57 -0.01
C VAL A 90 4.19 2.66 0.33
N THR A 91 4.44 3.93 0.00
CA THR A 91 3.48 5.02 0.23
C THR A 91 2.21 4.87 -0.60
N ILE A 92 2.26 4.23 -1.79
CA ILE A 92 1.06 3.86 -2.56
C ILE A 92 0.13 2.99 -1.70
N PHE A 93 0.68 1.95 -1.06
CA PHE A 93 -0.09 1.07 -0.16
C PHE A 93 -0.60 1.83 1.06
N ALA A 94 0.26 2.63 1.69
CA ALA A 94 -0.16 3.45 2.82
C ALA A 94 -1.35 4.36 2.46
N PHE A 95 -1.32 4.97 1.26
CA PHE A 95 -2.36 5.88 0.80
C PHE A 95 -3.68 5.17 0.44
N GLU A 96 -3.66 3.99 -0.18
CA GLU A 96 -4.90 3.23 -0.38
C GLU A 96 -5.58 2.86 0.96
N GLY A 97 -4.80 2.61 2.00
CA GLY A 97 -5.28 2.38 3.36
C GLY A 97 -5.97 3.60 3.98
N ILE A 98 -5.48 4.81 3.67
CA ILE A 98 -6.12 6.07 4.08
C ILE A 98 -7.42 6.26 3.29
N LEU A 99 -7.39 6.03 1.97
CA LEU A 99 -8.54 6.18 1.09
C LEU A 99 -9.70 5.28 1.52
N ILE A 100 -9.47 4.00 1.79
CA ILE A 100 -10.53 3.08 2.19
C ILE A 100 -11.15 3.48 3.54
N LYS A 101 -10.33 3.91 4.51
CA LYS A 101 -10.83 4.36 5.82
C LYS A 101 -11.70 5.61 5.69
N LYS A 102 -11.31 6.56 4.84
CA LYS A 102 -12.10 7.77 4.59
C LYS A 102 -13.39 7.46 3.83
N LEU A 103 -13.32 6.66 2.77
CA LEU A 103 -14.50 6.26 1.98
C LEU A 103 -15.56 5.55 2.84
N LEU A 104 -15.13 4.60 3.70
CA LEU A 104 -16.07 3.88 4.58
C LEU A 104 -16.64 4.77 5.69
N ARG A 105 -15.90 5.78 6.15
CA ARG A 105 -16.39 6.74 7.16
C ARG A 105 -17.46 7.68 6.59
N GLU A 106 -17.36 8.02 5.31
CA GLU A 106 -18.25 8.99 4.67
C GLU A 106 -19.46 8.35 3.97
N ARG A 107 -19.43 7.04 3.71
CA ARG A 107 -20.58 6.31 3.13
C ARG A 107 -21.62 5.90 4.18
N ILE A 108 -22.89 6.14 3.84
CA ILE A 108 -24.06 5.75 4.64
C ILE A 108 -24.30 4.22 4.57
N ALA A 109 -23.99 3.60 3.43
CA ALA A 109 -24.09 2.15 3.20
C ALA A 109 -22.80 1.63 2.53
N PRO A 110 -21.81 1.17 3.30
CA PRO A 110 -20.58 0.62 2.75
C PRO A 110 -20.85 -0.72 2.05
N ASP A 111 -20.41 -0.84 0.80
CA ASP A 111 -20.41 -2.11 0.09
C ASP A 111 -19.30 -3.00 0.64
N VAL A 112 -19.61 -4.26 0.92
CA VAL A 112 -18.66 -5.29 1.39
C VAL A 112 -17.49 -5.45 0.42
N ASP A 113 -17.70 -5.15 -0.86
CA ASP A 113 -16.70 -5.29 -1.92
C ASP A 113 -15.95 -4.00 -2.28
N THR A 114 -16.16 -2.90 -1.54
CA THR A 114 -15.48 -1.60 -1.77
C THR A 114 -13.96 -1.74 -1.86
N TYR A 115 -13.35 -2.60 -1.04
CA TYR A 115 -11.90 -2.79 -1.04
C TYR A 115 -11.37 -3.44 -2.33
N LYS A 116 -12.20 -4.21 -3.06
CA LYS A 116 -11.80 -4.87 -4.30
C LYS A 116 -11.63 -3.86 -5.44
N GLU A 117 -12.51 -2.86 -5.50
CA GLU A 117 -12.41 -1.80 -6.51
C GLU A 117 -11.20 -0.89 -6.28
N ILE A 118 -10.91 -0.54 -5.02
CA ILE A 118 -9.69 0.18 -4.67
C ILE A 118 -8.45 -0.63 -5.04
N SER A 119 -8.38 -1.89 -4.62
CA SER A 119 -7.22 -2.74 -4.93
C SER A 119 -6.96 -2.87 -6.43
N TYR A 120 -8.01 -2.84 -7.25
CA TYR A 120 -7.92 -2.91 -8.70
C TYR A 120 -7.19 -1.70 -9.29
N PHE A 121 -7.68 -0.49 -9.05
CA PHE A 121 -7.07 0.70 -9.65
C PHE A 121 -5.68 1.02 -9.09
N VAL A 122 -5.43 0.65 -7.84
CA VAL A 122 -4.09 0.76 -7.24
C VAL A 122 -3.14 -0.20 -7.94
N ALA A 123 -3.57 -1.44 -8.21
CA ALA A 123 -2.76 -2.41 -8.94
C ALA A 123 -2.50 -1.97 -10.39
N GLU A 124 -3.49 -1.38 -11.07
CA GLU A 124 -3.31 -0.77 -12.40
C GLU A 124 -2.21 0.29 -12.36
N PHE A 125 -2.25 1.20 -11.39
CA PHE A 125 -1.23 2.24 -11.26
C PHE A 125 0.16 1.67 -11.00
N ILE A 126 0.30 0.74 -10.04
CA ILE A 126 1.59 0.12 -9.71
C ILE A 126 2.15 -0.59 -10.94
N MET A 127 1.35 -1.38 -11.64
CA MET A 127 1.77 -2.11 -12.84
C MET A 127 2.23 -1.15 -13.94
N ASN A 128 1.42 -0.14 -14.26
CA ASN A 128 1.64 0.75 -15.40
C ASN A 128 2.80 1.73 -15.17
N ASN A 129 2.97 2.22 -13.93
CA ASN A 129 3.94 3.29 -13.65
C ASN A 129 5.22 2.78 -12.98
N THR A 130 5.15 1.70 -12.20
CA THR A 130 6.29 1.20 -11.42
C THR A 130 6.73 -0.21 -11.78
N GLY A 131 5.92 -0.96 -12.56
CA GLY A 131 6.14 -2.38 -12.83
C GLY A 131 7.49 -2.68 -13.46
N GLU A 132 7.92 -1.87 -14.44
CA GLU A 132 9.23 -2.05 -15.08
C GLU A 132 10.39 -1.77 -14.13
N TRP A 133 10.25 -0.75 -13.26
CA TRP A 133 11.25 -0.47 -12.23
C TRP A 133 11.33 -1.62 -11.23
N ILE A 134 10.19 -2.14 -10.75
CA ILE A 134 10.12 -3.30 -9.85
C ILE A 134 10.84 -4.49 -10.46
N ARG A 135 10.55 -4.80 -11.74
CA ARG A 135 11.18 -5.90 -12.47
C ARG A 135 12.70 -5.74 -12.56
N ARG A 136 13.19 -4.55 -12.94
CA ARG A 136 14.63 -4.25 -13.02
C ARG A 136 15.33 -4.32 -11.66
N ASN A 137 14.60 -4.07 -10.58
CA ASN A 137 15.11 -4.11 -9.21
C ASN A 137 14.89 -5.45 -8.50
N GLY A 138 14.63 -6.53 -9.26
CA GLY A 138 14.58 -7.91 -8.77
C GLY A 138 13.25 -8.34 -8.17
N GLY A 139 12.18 -7.58 -8.40
CA GLY A 139 10.83 -7.94 -7.99
C GLY A 139 10.59 -7.86 -6.48
N TRP A 140 9.41 -8.32 -6.10
CA TRP A 140 8.97 -8.35 -4.70
C TRP A 140 9.72 -9.40 -3.88
N GLY A 141 10.21 -10.47 -4.52
CA GLY A 141 11.08 -11.44 -3.88
C GLY A 141 12.35 -10.80 -3.31
N LYS A 142 13.05 -9.97 -4.11
CA LYS A 142 14.26 -9.26 -3.66
C LYS A 142 13.94 -8.21 -2.61
N TRP A 143 12.82 -7.49 -2.76
CA TRP A 143 12.35 -6.54 -1.75
C TRP A 143 12.12 -7.20 -0.38
N ASN A 144 11.43 -8.34 -0.36
CA ASN A 144 11.18 -9.09 0.86
C ASN A 144 12.49 -9.50 1.56
N SER A 145 13.47 -10.01 0.80
CA SER A 145 14.81 -10.31 1.34
C SER A 145 15.52 -9.07 1.89
N LEU A 146 15.46 -7.93 1.19
CA LEU A 146 16.06 -6.67 1.65
C LEU A 146 15.46 -6.22 2.98
N MET A 147 14.13 -6.25 3.09
CA MET A 147 13.43 -5.83 4.31
C MET A 147 13.75 -6.74 5.50
N LEU A 148 13.86 -8.05 5.29
CA LEU A 148 14.27 -8.98 6.35
C LEU A 148 15.68 -8.65 6.86
N MET A 149 16.65 -8.42 5.95
CA MET A 149 18.01 -8.04 6.33
C MET A 149 18.06 -6.72 7.11
N LEU A 150 17.26 -5.73 6.70
CA LEU A 150 17.18 -4.43 7.40
C LEU A 150 16.62 -4.59 8.82
N VAL A 151 15.56 -5.40 8.98
CA VAL A 151 14.95 -5.67 10.30
C VAL A 151 15.94 -6.39 11.21
N GLU A 152 16.62 -7.43 10.72
CA GLU A 152 17.63 -8.17 11.49
C GLU A 152 18.81 -7.27 11.92
N SER A 153 19.28 -6.42 11.00
CA SER A 153 20.33 -5.44 11.28
C SER A 153 19.92 -4.42 12.35
N ALA A 154 18.69 -3.89 12.27
CA ALA A 154 18.15 -2.96 13.26
C ALA A 154 18.01 -3.60 14.65
N GLN A 155 17.53 -4.85 14.71
CA GLN A 155 17.42 -5.61 15.96
C GLN A 155 18.79 -5.87 16.60
N LYS A 156 19.80 -6.23 15.78
CA LYS A 156 21.17 -6.45 16.28
C LYS A 156 21.76 -5.17 16.86
N LYS A 157 21.59 -4.02 16.20
CA LYS A 157 22.03 -2.71 16.72
C LYS A 157 21.36 -2.37 18.04
N LYS A 158 20.04 -2.58 18.16
CA LYS A 158 19.30 -2.33 19.41
C LYS A 158 19.79 -3.19 20.58
N LYS A 159 20.13 -4.46 20.33
CA LYS A 159 20.70 -5.36 21.35
C LYS A 159 22.10 -4.99 21.81
N MET A 160 22.91 -4.36 20.95
CA MET A 160 24.27 -3.91 21.30
C MET A 160 24.27 -2.54 22.01
N ALA A 161 23.16 -1.81 21.97
CA ALA A 161 22.99 -0.52 22.62
C ALA A 161 22.32 -0.61 24.00
N LEU A 162 21.91 -1.81 24.43
CA LEU A 162 21.52 -2.15 25.79
C LEU A 162 22.67 -2.88 26.49
#